data_AF-A0A9W8LXG6-F1
#
_entry.id   AF-A0A9W8LXG6-F1
#
_cell.length_a   1.000
_cell.length_b   1.000
_cell.length_c   1.000
_cell.angle_alpha   90.00
_cell.angle_beta   90.00
_cell.angle_gamma   90.00
#
_symmetry.space_group_name_H-M   'P 1'
#
loop_
_entity.id
_entity.type
_entity.pdbx_description
1 polymer ?
#
loop_
_entity_poly.entity_id
_entity_poly.type
_entity_poly.pdbx_seq_one_letter_code
_entity_poly.pdbx_strand_id
1 'polypeptide(L)'
;MQFSNTLVAISALVASCAGHSLLSTPAPRGNVKWWGTCAAGAGCSGPCDSPKAESPFNSIYNPKTYVQRGQELEVVWNRLNHPGGFVRLAMVPFNQSDDWAAFNDNVLKYTCYETTCGPSDPNDDHFGHLNGPGSSPCKTTLTIPENIPDNTAMTLQWIWYGGGIYYGEPDTSFGEYYSCSDMIVTGGPSSNQKPEPVFKGGDVTYPNSDVCKYWGSNRVGDCNFGGRKPNPIEGDLLSQSLEPCMRGPELKGKPYGMDSGSEPSPAESSYSAPSNNDVAESSAAPEAPVVPEAPAVPESPATSGSPATSESPAAPEAPVSPVSDYTEVPEQSEIPPAEESPAAPSYSEAPEKCIPHSSQF
;
A
#
# COMPACT_ATOMS: atom_id res chain seq x y z
N MET A 1 53.91 2.51 -0.63
CA MET A 1 52.69 2.68 -1.44
C MET A 1 51.55 2.01 -0.69
N GLN A 2 50.70 2.80 -0.05
CA GLN A 2 49.49 2.33 0.63
C GLN A 2 48.31 2.94 -0.12
N PHE A 3 47.51 2.12 -0.79
CA PHE A 3 46.24 2.56 -1.38
C PHE A 3 45.13 2.35 -0.36
N SER A 4 44.32 3.39 -0.20
CA SER A 4 43.31 3.57 0.84
C SER A 4 42.07 2.70 0.61
N ASN A 5 41.65 1.95 1.63
CA ASN A 5 40.38 1.24 1.71
C ASN A 5 39.24 2.21 2.05
N THR A 6 38.80 3.05 1.11
CA THR A 6 37.73 4.03 1.40
C THR A 6 36.75 4.14 0.24
N LEU A 7 36.05 3.05 -0.10
CA LEU A 7 34.97 3.12 -1.10
C LEU A 7 33.96 1.97 -1.02
N VAL A 8 33.28 1.76 0.12
CA VAL A 8 32.13 0.81 0.21
C VAL A 8 30.96 1.34 1.08
N ALA A 9 30.94 2.62 1.48
CA ALA A 9 29.97 3.11 2.49
C ALA A 9 28.88 4.07 1.96
N ILE A 10 28.46 3.97 0.69
CA ILE A 10 27.40 4.86 0.15
C ILE A 10 26.13 4.09 -0.30
N SER A 11 26.21 2.79 -0.59
CA SER A 11 25.03 2.04 -1.07
C SER A 11 24.03 1.60 0.01
N ALA A 12 24.40 1.62 1.29
CA ALA A 12 23.54 1.15 2.39
C ALA A 12 22.55 2.21 2.93
N LEU A 13 22.70 3.49 2.57
CA LEU A 13 21.82 4.56 3.05
C LEU A 13 20.55 4.75 2.22
N VAL A 14 20.48 4.19 1.01
CA VAL A 14 19.32 4.37 0.12
C VAL A 14 18.21 3.35 0.40
N ALA A 15 18.53 2.22 1.02
CA ALA A 15 17.56 1.15 1.31
C ALA A 15 16.70 1.41 2.57
N SER A 16 17.03 2.41 3.39
CA SER A 16 16.45 2.60 4.73
C SER A 16 15.22 3.51 4.78
N CYS A 17 14.70 3.99 3.65
CA CYS A 17 13.63 5.00 3.64
C CYS A 17 12.35 4.60 2.88
N ALA A 18 12.23 3.35 2.42
CA ALA A 18 10.99 2.87 1.83
C ALA A 18 10.00 2.41 2.93
N GLY A 19 9.54 3.35 3.75
CA GLY A 19 8.59 3.07 4.86
C GLY A 19 7.12 3.02 4.44
N HIS A 20 6.81 3.10 3.15
CA HIS A 20 5.46 3.39 2.69
C HIS A 20 5.06 2.50 1.54
N SER A 21 3.97 1.74 1.70
CA SER A 21 3.48 0.84 0.66
C SER A 21 3.27 1.55 -0.67
N LEU A 22 3.74 0.91 -1.74
CA LEU A 22 3.57 1.36 -3.11
C LEU A 22 3.34 0.19 -4.05
N LEU A 23 2.57 0.42 -5.10
CA LEU A 23 2.44 -0.51 -6.22
C LEU A 23 3.82 -0.73 -6.86
N SER A 24 4.26 -1.97 -6.96
CA SER A 24 5.50 -2.35 -7.63
C SER A 24 5.26 -2.87 -9.03
N THR A 25 4.25 -3.73 -9.19
CA THR A 25 3.88 -4.33 -10.48
C THR A 25 2.37 -4.24 -10.67
N PRO A 26 1.86 -3.78 -11.82
CA PRO A 26 2.61 -3.17 -12.91
C PRO A 26 3.34 -1.89 -12.48
N ALA A 27 4.39 -1.51 -13.21
CA ALA A 27 5.22 -0.36 -12.84
C ALA A 27 4.35 0.90 -12.65
N PRO A 28 4.40 1.56 -11.48
CA PRO A 28 3.62 2.75 -11.24
C PRO A 28 4.13 3.90 -12.11
N ARG A 29 3.30 4.93 -12.33
CA ARG A 29 3.72 6.20 -12.94
C ARG A 29 4.92 6.79 -12.20
N GLY A 30 4.92 6.60 -10.88
CA GLY A 30 5.87 7.21 -9.99
C GLY A 30 5.43 8.64 -9.67
N ASN A 31 5.79 9.07 -8.47
CA ASN A 31 5.57 10.42 -8.00
C ASN A 31 6.91 11.12 -7.81
N VAL A 32 7.31 11.96 -8.77
CA VAL A 32 8.60 12.67 -8.68
C VAL A 32 8.62 13.67 -7.53
N LYS A 33 7.47 14.30 -7.23
CA LYS A 33 7.34 15.29 -6.16
C LYS A 33 7.52 14.68 -4.76
N TRP A 34 7.16 13.41 -4.59
CA TRP A 34 7.10 12.73 -3.30
C TRP A 34 7.91 11.42 -3.27
N TRP A 35 9.02 11.39 -4.02
CA TRP A 35 9.98 10.26 -4.04
C TRP A 35 9.35 8.89 -4.32
N GLY A 36 8.28 8.85 -5.11
CA GLY A 36 7.58 7.65 -5.53
C GLY A 36 6.36 7.26 -4.70
N THR A 37 6.11 7.92 -3.56
CA THR A 37 4.99 7.57 -2.65
C THR A 37 3.95 8.68 -2.61
N CYS A 38 2.66 8.35 -2.54
CA CYS A 38 1.60 9.35 -2.47
C CYS A 38 0.57 8.96 -1.42
N ALA A 39 0.69 9.55 -0.23
CA ALA A 39 -0.17 9.30 0.93
C ALA A 39 -1.11 10.47 1.18
N ALA A 40 -2.37 10.20 1.48
CA ALA A 40 -3.35 11.22 1.85
C ALA A 40 -2.83 12.09 3.01
N GLY A 41 -2.21 11.46 4.00
CA GLY A 41 -1.59 12.11 5.15
C GLY A 41 -0.42 13.05 4.81
N ALA A 42 0.23 12.82 3.66
CA ALA A 42 1.28 13.69 3.14
C ALA A 42 0.73 14.82 2.25
N GLY A 43 -0.60 14.96 2.14
CA GLY A 43 -1.27 15.95 1.31
C GLY A 43 -1.51 15.52 -0.13
N CYS A 44 -1.37 14.22 -0.45
CA CYS A 44 -1.85 13.69 -1.71
C CYS A 44 -3.38 13.62 -1.74
N SER A 45 -4.00 14.02 -2.84
CA SER A 45 -5.46 13.96 -2.99
C SER A 45 -5.94 12.82 -3.89
N GLY A 46 -5.03 11.97 -4.39
CA GLY A 46 -5.33 10.95 -5.41
C GLY A 46 -5.91 11.57 -6.69
N PRO A 47 -6.59 10.77 -7.55
CA PRO A 47 -6.79 9.33 -7.44
C PRO A 47 -5.52 8.50 -7.75
N CYS A 48 -4.54 9.12 -8.40
CA CYS A 48 -3.26 8.51 -8.71
C CYS A 48 -2.13 9.12 -7.89
N ASP A 49 -0.98 8.45 -7.90
CA ASP A 49 0.27 8.96 -7.32
C ASP A 49 0.79 10.20 -8.05
N SER A 50 0.52 10.36 -9.34
CA SER A 50 0.84 11.56 -10.12
C SER A 50 -0.25 11.88 -11.13
N PRO A 51 -0.43 13.17 -11.49
CA PRO A 51 -1.43 13.56 -12.47
C PRO A 51 -1.11 12.97 -13.84
N LYS A 52 -2.14 12.71 -14.64
CA LYS A 52 -2.01 12.19 -16.02
C LYS A 52 -1.00 12.96 -16.85
N ALA A 53 -0.93 14.28 -16.70
CA ALA A 53 -0.02 15.15 -17.46
C ALA A 53 1.46 14.81 -17.20
N GLU A 54 1.79 14.31 -16.01
CA GLU A 54 3.14 13.90 -15.60
C GLU A 54 3.41 12.43 -15.89
N SER A 55 2.43 11.68 -16.40
CA SER A 55 2.61 10.25 -16.67
C SER A 55 3.73 10.02 -17.69
N PRO A 56 4.69 9.11 -17.40
CA PRO A 56 5.66 8.61 -18.38
C PRO A 56 4.99 8.07 -19.65
N PHE A 57 3.74 7.63 -19.56
CA PHE A 57 2.94 7.15 -20.68
C PHE A 57 2.75 8.18 -21.79
N ASN A 58 2.85 9.49 -21.50
CA ASN A 58 2.77 10.53 -22.53
C ASN A 58 4.03 10.63 -23.40
N SER A 59 5.16 10.10 -22.93
CA SER A 59 6.42 10.15 -23.67
C SER A 59 6.48 9.07 -24.75
N ILE A 60 6.89 9.45 -25.96
CA ILE A 60 7.17 8.49 -27.05
C ILE A 60 8.40 7.61 -26.75
N TYR A 61 9.27 8.04 -25.84
CA TYR A 61 10.50 7.34 -25.47
C TYR A 61 10.29 6.31 -24.38
N ASN A 62 9.14 6.35 -23.69
CA ASN A 62 8.81 5.38 -22.67
C ASN A 62 8.05 4.20 -23.31
N PRO A 63 8.60 2.97 -23.24
CA PRO A 63 7.93 1.77 -23.71
C PRO A 63 6.53 1.65 -23.13
N LYS A 64 5.58 1.20 -23.95
CA LYS A 64 4.21 0.96 -23.51
C LYS A 64 4.07 -0.48 -23.03
N THR A 65 3.39 -0.65 -21.91
CA THR A 65 2.95 -1.96 -21.44
C THR A 65 1.69 -2.35 -22.21
N TYR A 66 1.69 -3.55 -22.78
CA TYR A 66 0.52 -4.11 -23.47
C TYR A 66 -0.03 -5.28 -22.68
N VAL A 67 -1.36 -5.33 -22.54
CA VAL A 67 -2.10 -6.42 -21.90
C VAL A 67 -3.29 -6.80 -22.77
N GLN A 68 -3.83 -8.00 -22.58
CA GLN A 68 -5.00 -8.49 -23.31
C GLN A 68 -6.25 -8.51 -22.43
N ARG A 69 -7.43 -8.36 -23.04
CA ARG A 69 -8.69 -8.65 -22.34
C ARG A 69 -8.71 -10.09 -21.84
N GLY A 70 -9.30 -10.34 -20.68
CA GLY A 70 -9.34 -11.67 -20.06
C GLY A 70 -8.00 -12.18 -19.51
N GLN A 71 -6.90 -11.47 -19.73
CA GLN A 71 -5.61 -11.80 -19.14
C GLN A 71 -5.66 -11.66 -17.62
N GLU A 72 -5.06 -12.60 -16.89
CA GLU A 72 -4.74 -12.39 -15.48
C GLU A 72 -3.46 -11.56 -15.35
N LEU A 73 -3.60 -10.38 -14.77
CA LEU A 73 -2.53 -9.46 -14.43
C LEU A 73 -2.11 -9.69 -12.97
N GLU A 74 -0.82 -9.95 -12.73
CA GLU A 74 -0.29 -9.94 -11.37
C GLU A 74 -0.13 -8.50 -10.89
N VAL A 75 -0.66 -8.21 -9.71
CA VAL A 75 -0.58 -6.92 -9.04
C VAL A 75 0.18 -7.10 -7.74
N VAL A 76 1.32 -6.43 -7.60
CA VAL A 76 2.30 -6.61 -6.52
C VAL A 76 2.56 -5.29 -5.84
N TRP A 77 2.61 -5.30 -4.51
CA TRP A 77 3.04 -4.17 -3.67
C TRP A 77 3.94 -4.69 -2.56
N ASN A 78 4.78 -3.82 -2.00
CA ASN A 78 5.63 -4.19 -0.88
C ASN A 78 4.92 -3.93 0.44
N ARG A 79 4.95 -4.87 1.39
CA ARG A 79 4.33 -4.72 2.72
C ARG A 79 4.83 -3.48 3.48
N LEU A 80 6.15 -3.26 3.40
CA LEU A 80 6.88 -2.13 4.00
C LEU A 80 6.47 -1.85 5.44
N ASN A 81 6.74 -2.82 6.32
CA ASN A 81 6.59 -2.84 7.78
C ASN A 81 5.21 -2.52 8.38
N HIS A 82 4.19 -2.26 7.57
CA HIS A 82 2.85 -1.93 8.03
C HIS A 82 1.85 -3.07 7.79
N PRO A 83 1.13 -3.55 8.84
CA PRO A 83 0.11 -4.58 8.69
C PRO A 83 -1.26 -4.06 8.23
N GLY A 84 -2.05 -5.02 7.74
CA GLY A 84 -3.49 -4.91 7.54
C GLY A 84 -3.97 -3.84 6.56
N GLY A 85 -5.29 -3.70 6.54
CA GLY A 85 -6.01 -2.89 5.59
C GLY A 85 -6.41 -3.65 4.34
N PHE A 86 -6.84 -2.87 3.36
CA PHE A 86 -7.43 -3.33 2.13
C PHE A 86 -6.68 -2.73 0.94
N VAL A 87 -6.71 -3.45 -0.17
CA VAL A 87 -6.33 -2.95 -1.49
C VAL A 87 -7.58 -2.84 -2.36
N ARG A 88 -7.81 -1.67 -2.95
CA ARG A 88 -8.79 -1.44 -4.02
C ARG A 88 -8.08 -1.37 -5.37
N LEU A 89 -8.60 -2.12 -6.34
CA LEU A 89 -8.18 -2.09 -7.73
C LEU A 89 -9.32 -1.62 -8.62
N ALA A 90 -9.06 -0.60 -9.42
CA ALA A 90 -10.01 0.00 -10.35
C ALA A 90 -9.31 0.32 -11.67
N MET A 91 -10.03 0.35 -12.79
CA MET A 91 -9.43 0.61 -14.10
C MET A 91 -10.30 1.54 -14.94
N VAL A 92 -9.69 2.58 -15.50
CA VAL A 92 -10.39 3.61 -16.29
C VAL A 92 -9.62 3.93 -17.59
N PRO A 93 -10.27 4.48 -18.61
CA PRO A 93 -9.59 5.08 -19.75
C PRO A 93 -8.53 6.09 -19.29
N PHE A 94 -7.35 6.09 -19.92
CA PHE A 94 -6.22 6.95 -19.53
C PHE A 94 -6.61 8.44 -19.47
N ASN A 95 -7.51 8.89 -20.34
CA ASN A 95 -7.96 10.29 -20.34
C ASN A 95 -8.80 10.67 -19.10
N GLN A 96 -9.35 9.69 -18.38
CA GLN A 96 -10.15 9.84 -17.15
C GLN A 96 -9.33 9.57 -15.88
N SER A 97 -8.03 9.33 -15.97
CA SER A 97 -7.20 8.91 -14.82
C SER A 97 -6.97 9.96 -13.74
N ASP A 98 -7.48 11.18 -13.90
CA ASP A 98 -7.47 12.23 -12.86
C ASP A 98 -8.85 12.36 -12.19
N ASP A 99 -9.85 11.57 -12.60
CA ASP A 99 -11.23 11.64 -12.14
C ASP A 99 -11.53 10.53 -11.12
N TRP A 100 -11.81 10.94 -9.89
CA TRP A 100 -12.23 10.06 -8.81
C TRP A 100 -13.54 9.32 -9.10
N ALA A 101 -14.52 9.99 -9.74
CA ALA A 101 -15.80 9.38 -10.05
C ALA A 101 -15.62 8.24 -11.05
N ALA A 102 -14.79 8.45 -12.07
CA ALA A 102 -14.47 7.40 -13.04
C ALA A 102 -13.89 6.14 -12.36
N PHE A 103 -12.98 6.30 -11.40
CA PHE A 103 -12.43 5.14 -10.67
C PHE A 103 -13.46 4.48 -9.74
N ASN A 104 -14.26 5.27 -9.02
CA ASN A 104 -15.29 4.75 -8.14
C ASN A 104 -16.37 3.97 -8.91
N ASP A 105 -16.69 4.40 -10.13
CA ASP A 105 -17.63 3.69 -10.99
C ASP A 105 -17.02 2.42 -11.59
N ASN A 106 -15.69 2.31 -11.71
CA ASN A 106 -15.02 1.20 -12.40
C ASN A 106 -14.09 0.40 -11.47
N VAL A 107 -14.54 0.17 -10.24
CA VAL A 107 -13.87 -0.76 -9.32
C VAL A 107 -14.02 -2.19 -9.84
N LEU A 108 -12.91 -2.92 -9.83
CA LEU A 108 -12.86 -4.30 -10.30
C LEU A 108 -12.70 -5.28 -9.14
N LYS A 109 -11.88 -4.92 -8.15
CA LYS A 109 -11.52 -5.84 -7.08
C LYS A 109 -11.15 -5.12 -5.80
N TYR A 110 -11.55 -5.72 -4.68
CA TYR A 110 -11.00 -5.48 -3.37
C TYR A 110 -10.28 -6.74 -2.86
N THR A 111 -9.23 -6.57 -2.08
CA THR A 111 -8.55 -7.69 -1.44
C THR A 111 -7.87 -7.25 -0.14
N CYS A 112 -7.55 -8.19 0.75
CA CYS A 112 -6.75 -7.83 1.92
C CYS A 112 -5.34 -7.40 1.52
N TYR A 113 -4.75 -6.50 2.30
CA TYR A 113 -3.41 -6.01 2.05
C TYR A 113 -2.35 -7.12 2.22
N GLU A 114 -2.50 -7.99 3.23
CA GLU A 114 -1.55 -9.07 3.53
C GLU A 114 -2.00 -10.43 2.98
N THR A 115 -2.34 -10.50 1.70
CA THR A 115 -2.88 -11.71 1.04
C THR A 115 -1.88 -12.85 0.87
N THR A 116 -0.62 -12.54 0.61
CA THR A 116 0.45 -13.55 0.35
C THR A 116 1.75 -13.22 1.08
N CYS A 117 1.70 -12.28 2.01
CA CYS A 117 2.83 -11.73 2.74
C CYS A 117 2.47 -11.61 4.22
N GLY A 118 3.45 -11.27 5.05
CA GLY A 118 3.25 -11.07 6.48
C GLY A 118 4.51 -10.48 7.13
N PRO A 119 4.54 -10.40 8.47
CA PRO A 119 5.75 -9.98 9.19
C PRO A 119 6.90 -10.97 8.96
N SER A 120 8.13 -10.47 9.07
CA SER A 120 9.36 -11.29 8.96
C SER A 120 9.48 -12.30 10.10
N ASP A 121 9.04 -11.93 11.30
CA ASP A 121 8.90 -12.84 12.45
C ASP A 121 7.42 -12.91 12.84
N PRO A 122 6.73 -14.04 12.62
CA PRO A 122 5.33 -14.18 13.00
C PRO A 122 5.11 -14.29 14.52
N ASN A 123 6.17 -14.43 15.31
CA ASN A 123 6.11 -14.50 16.78
C ASN A 123 6.43 -13.17 17.45
N ASP A 124 6.85 -12.14 16.71
CA ASP A 124 7.02 -10.79 17.23
C ASP A 124 5.65 -10.15 17.49
N ASP A 125 5.32 -9.99 18.77
CA ASP A 125 4.07 -9.44 19.27
C ASP A 125 4.22 -8.01 19.82
N HIS A 126 5.37 -7.35 19.59
CA HIS A 126 5.65 -6.02 20.13
C HIS A 126 4.57 -4.99 19.76
N PHE A 127 3.99 -5.11 18.57
CA PHE A 127 2.87 -4.28 18.10
C PHE A 127 1.53 -5.03 17.98
N GLY A 128 1.43 -6.19 18.61
CA GLY A 128 0.27 -7.09 18.51
C GLY A 128 0.47 -8.25 17.53
N HIS A 129 -0.55 -9.11 17.45
CA HIS A 129 -0.46 -10.37 16.73
C HIS A 129 -0.26 -10.16 15.22
N LEU A 130 0.85 -10.65 14.69
CA LEU A 130 1.23 -10.54 13.27
C LEU A 130 1.31 -9.08 12.78
N ASN A 131 1.67 -8.16 13.68
CA ASN A 131 1.79 -6.74 13.41
C ASN A 131 3.26 -6.28 13.30
N GLY A 132 4.21 -7.19 13.49
CA GLY A 132 5.64 -6.93 13.38
C GLY A 132 6.08 -6.44 11.99
N PRO A 133 7.35 -6.02 11.87
CA PRO A 133 7.92 -5.52 10.63
C PRO A 133 8.05 -6.62 9.56
N GLY A 134 8.11 -6.24 8.29
CA GLY A 134 8.26 -7.16 7.18
C GLY A 134 8.27 -6.45 5.83
N SER A 135 9.06 -6.95 4.88
CA SER A 135 9.25 -6.34 3.55
C SER A 135 8.87 -7.27 2.39
N SER A 136 8.35 -8.47 2.69
CA SER A 136 7.94 -9.41 1.66
C SER A 136 6.90 -8.79 0.71
N PRO A 137 7.00 -9.04 -0.60
CA PRO A 137 6.01 -8.57 -1.56
C PRO A 137 4.68 -9.27 -1.33
N CYS A 138 3.63 -8.48 -1.25
CA CYS A 138 2.24 -8.90 -1.23
C CYS A 138 1.71 -8.85 -2.66
N LYS A 139 0.82 -9.78 -3.02
CA LYS A 139 0.29 -9.82 -4.38
C LYS A 139 -1.12 -10.36 -4.48
N THR A 140 -1.77 -9.94 -5.56
CA THR A 140 -3.04 -10.49 -6.00
C THR A 140 -3.07 -10.59 -7.52
N THR A 141 -4.10 -11.21 -8.07
CA THR A 141 -4.36 -11.22 -9.52
C THR A 141 -5.56 -10.35 -9.85
N LEU A 142 -5.57 -9.76 -11.04
CA LEU A 142 -6.68 -8.99 -11.59
C LEU A 142 -6.95 -9.44 -13.02
N THR A 143 -8.18 -9.81 -13.34
CA THR A 143 -8.57 -10.10 -14.73
C THR A 143 -8.83 -8.79 -15.47
N ILE A 144 -8.17 -8.59 -16.61
CA ILE A 144 -8.42 -7.40 -17.45
C ILE A 144 -9.84 -7.47 -18.03
N PRO A 145 -10.69 -6.45 -17.82
CA PRO A 145 -12.09 -6.49 -18.26
C PRO A 145 -12.27 -6.69 -19.77
N GLU A 146 -13.21 -7.55 -20.14
CA GLU A 146 -13.51 -7.87 -21.55
C GLU A 146 -14.30 -6.78 -22.28
N ASN A 147 -14.83 -5.80 -21.55
CA ASN A 147 -15.59 -4.68 -22.12
C ASN A 147 -14.74 -3.46 -22.46
N ILE A 148 -13.41 -3.56 -22.33
CA ILE A 148 -12.49 -2.49 -22.73
C ILE A 148 -12.35 -2.50 -24.26
N PRO A 149 -12.58 -1.38 -24.97
CA PRO A 149 -12.40 -1.34 -26.42
C PRO A 149 -10.97 -1.71 -26.83
N ASP A 150 -10.83 -2.28 -28.02
CA ASP A 150 -9.52 -2.68 -28.51
C ASP A 150 -8.58 -1.51 -28.75
N ASN A 151 -7.30 -1.72 -28.49
CA ASN A 151 -6.25 -0.71 -28.64
C ASN A 151 -6.51 0.57 -27.80
N THR A 152 -6.98 0.39 -26.56
CA THR A 152 -7.32 1.51 -25.66
C THR A 152 -6.25 1.69 -24.58
N ALA A 153 -5.80 2.94 -24.40
CA ALA A 153 -4.97 3.32 -23.27
C ALA A 153 -5.81 3.38 -21.99
N MET A 154 -5.36 2.66 -20.96
CA MET A 154 -6.05 2.50 -19.69
C MET A 154 -5.10 2.76 -18.52
N THR A 155 -5.67 3.14 -17.39
CA THR A 155 -4.97 3.29 -16.11
C THR A 155 -5.55 2.34 -15.08
N LEU A 156 -4.70 1.49 -14.52
CA LEU A 156 -4.98 0.71 -13.32
C LEU A 156 -4.65 1.57 -12.09
N GLN A 157 -5.60 1.70 -11.17
CA GLN A 157 -5.39 2.28 -9.85
C GLN A 157 -5.23 1.17 -8.81
N TRP A 158 -4.29 1.41 -7.90
CA TRP A 158 -4.09 0.69 -6.66
C TRP A 158 -4.26 1.70 -5.51
N ILE A 159 -5.10 1.36 -4.53
CA ILE A 159 -5.22 2.12 -3.28
C ILE A 159 -5.03 1.17 -2.11
N TRP A 160 -4.15 1.51 -1.17
CA TRP A 160 -4.11 0.88 0.15
C TRP A 160 -4.74 1.80 1.20
N TYR A 161 -5.60 1.25 2.04
CA TYR A 161 -6.32 1.98 3.08
C TYR A 161 -6.67 1.07 4.26
N GLY A 162 -6.88 1.68 5.43
CA GLY A 162 -7.15 0.94 6.67
C GLY A 162 -5.93 0.19 7.22
N GLY A 163 -4.73 0.53 6.76
CA GLY A 163 -3.48 -0.02 7.30
C GLY A 163 -3.09 0.65 8.62
N GLY A 164 -2.52 -0.14 9.53
CA GLY A 164 -1.79 0.32 10.71
C GLY A 164 -0.32 -0.08 10.54
N ILE A 165 0.61 0.22 11.42
CA ILE A 165 0.60 0.92 12.70
C ILE A 165 1.40 2.20 12.51
N TYR A 166 0.81 3.36 12.77
CA TYR A 166 1.46 4.65 12.50
C TYR A 166 2.42 5.03 13.65
N TYR A 167 3.67 5.35 13.33
CA TYR A 167 4.74 5.64 14.30
C TYR A 167 4.90 4.62 15.45
N GLY A 168 4.60 3.35 15.20
CA GLY A 168 4.73 2.31 16.22
C GLY A 168 3.62 2.31 17.29
N GLU A 169 2.58 3.14 17.11
CA GLU A 169 1.44 3.23 18.04
C GLU A 169 0.35 2.23 17.64
N PRO A 170 0.17 1.10 18.35
CA PRO A 170 -0.63 -0.04 17.87
C PRO A 170 -2.09 0.27 17.51
N ASP A 171 -2.64 1.34 18.09
CA ASP A 171 -4.03 1.76 17.94
C ASP A 171 -4.17 2.92 16.94
N THR A 172 -3.39 2.93 15.86
CA THR A 172 -3.37 4.04 14.91
C THR A 172 -3.32 3.58 13.47
N SER A 173 -4.02 4.31 12.59
CA SER A 173 -4.09 4.01 11.17
C SER A 173 -3.41 5.07 10.30
N PHE A 174 -2.86 4.64 9.17
CA PHE A 174 -2.44 5.52 8.09
C PHE A 174 -3.63 6.16 7.38
N GLY A 175 -3.34 7.23 6.64
CA GLY A 175 -4.16 7.66 5.53
C GLY A 175 -4.04 6.71 4.33
N GLU A 176 -4.71 7.07 3.25
CA GLU A 176 -4.75 6.26 2.03
C GLU A 176 -3.48 6.44 1.20
N TYR A 177 -2.97 5.36 0.60
CA TYR A 177 -1.87 5.40 -0.36
C TYR A 177 -2.36 5.12 -1.76
N TYR A 178 -1.91 5.92 -2.71
CA TYR A 178 -2.34 5.84 -4.10
C TYR A 178 -1.17 5.43 -5.00
N SER A 179 -1.45 4.65 -6.04
CA SER A 179 -0.54 4.41 -7.15
C SER A 179 -1.32 4.07 -8.41
N CYS A 180 -0.87 4.54 -9.56
CA CYS A 180 -1.46 4.20 -10.85
C CYS A 180 -0.42 3.63 -11.80
N SER A 181 -0.85 2.72 -12.67
CA SER A 181 -0.04 2.21 -13.78
C SER A 181 -0.81 2.30 -15.08
N ASP A 182 -0.12 2.74 -16.14
CA ASP A 182 -0.71 2.96 -17.45
C ASP A 182 -0.31 1.86 -18.45
N MET A 183 -1.27 1.42 -19.25
CA MET A 183 -1.10 0.32 -20.19
C MET A 183 -2.02 0.46 -21.41
N ILE A 184 -1.76 -0.33 -22.44
CA ILE A 184 -2.62 -0.44 -23.62
C ILE A 184 -3.27 -1.83 -23.61
N VAL A 185 -4.60 -1.86 -23.66
CA VAL A 185 -5.36 -3.10 -23.80
C VAL A 185 -5.53 -3.42 -25.29
N THR A 186 -5.07 -4.59 -25.72
CA THR A 186 -5.13 -5.04 -27.12
C THR A 186 -5.41 -6.54 -27.21
N GLY A 187 -6.30 -6.94 -28.12
CA GLY A 187 -6.70 -8.34 -28.30
C GLY A 187 -7.44 -8.95 -27.10
N GLY A 188 -7.71 -10.24 -27.20
CA GLY A 188 -8.45 -11.02 -26.20
C GLY A 188 -9.98 -11.02 -26.42
N PRO A 189 -10.72 -11.83 -25.63
CA PRO A 189 -12.18 -11.91 -25.66
C PRO A 189 -12.82 -10.54 -25.49
N SER A 190 -14.00 -10.33 -26.09
CA SER A 190 -14.76 -9.09 -25.95
C SER A 190 -16.17 -9.39 -25.46
N SER A 191 -16.62 -8.59 -24.51
CA SER A 191 -17.95 -8.64 -23.93
C SER A 191 -18.50 -7.22 -23.78
N ASN A 192 -19.81 -7.04 -23.84
CA ASN A 192 -20.44 -5.76 -23.49
C ASN A 192 -20.73 -5.65 -21.99
N GLN A 193 -20.48 -6.73 -21.23
CA GLN A 193 -20.76 -6.77 -19.81
C GLN A 193 -19.63 -6.11 -19.03
N LYS A 194 -20.00 -5.10 -18.22
CA LYS A 194 -19.12 -4.55 -17.21
C LYS A 194 -18.99 -5.55 -16.06
N PRO A 195 -17.76 -5.85 -15.59
CA PRO A 195 -17.59 -6.70 -14.41
C PRO A 195 -18.08 -5.97 -13.16
N GLU A 196 -18.73 -6.71 -12.26
CA GLU A 196 -19.03 -6.22 -10.91
C GLU A 196 -17.80 -6.32 -10.02
N PRO A 197 -17.62 -5.41 -9.06
CA PRO A 197 -16.54 -5.52 -8.08
C PRO A 197 -16.59 -6.84 -7.31
N VAL A 198 -15.45 -7.49 -7.17
CA VAL A 198 -15.32 -8.70 -6.32
C VAL A 198 -14.47 -8.41 -5.10
N PHE A 199 -14.78 -9.05 -3.97
CA PHE A 199 -13.90 -9.04 -2.80
C PHE A 199 -13.26 -10.41 -2.63
N LYS A 200 -11.96 -10.41 -2.36
CA LYS A 200 -11.21 -11.60 -1.94
C LYS A 200 -10.60 -11.32 -0.57
N GLY A 201 -11.29 -11.78 0.48
CA GLY A 201 -10.77 -11.78 1.84
C GLY A 201 -9.64 -12.80 2.06
N GLY A 202 -9.14 -12.82 3.30
CA GLY A 202 -8.06 -13.70 3.72
C GLY A 202 -6.72 -12.98 3.72
N ASP A 203 -6.31 -12.53 4.89
CA ASP A 203 -4.94 -12.07 5.15
C ASP A 203 -4.18 -13.07 6.03
N VAL A 204 -2.92 -12.77 6.31
CA VAL A 204 -2.06 -13.57 7.20
C VAL A 204 -2.67 -13.83 8.58
N THR A 205 -3.53 -12.93 9.09
CA THR A 205 -4.18 -13.08 10.40
C THR A 205 -5.43 -13.97 10.30
N TYR A 206 -6.15 -13.89 9.19
CA TYR A 206 -7.39 -14.61 8.95
C TYR A 206 -7.40 -15.36 7.61
N PRO A 207 -6.46 -16.31 7.37
CA PRO A 207 -6.15 -16.85 6.04
C PRO A 207 -7.30 -17.62 5.37
N ASN A 208 -8.25 -18.11 6.17
CA ASN A 208 -9.39 -18.91 5.70
C ASN A 208 -10.73 -18.19 5.91
N SER A 209 -10.72 -16.86 5.87
CA SER A 209 -11.91 -16.04 6.10
C SER A 209 -12.15 -15.07 4.95
N ASP A 210 -13.39 -14.58 4.84
CA ASP A 210 -13.75 -13.52 3.90
C ASP A 210 -13.75 -12.15 4.59
N VAL A 211 -12.68 -11.83 5.32
CA VAL A 211 -12.46 -10.54 5.99
C VAL A 211 -10.97 -10.23 6.06
N CYS A 212 -10.64 -8.98 6.41
CA CYS A 212 -9.29 -8.50 6.67
C CYS A 212 -9.20 -7.88 8.06
N LYS A 213 -7.99 -7.91 8.64
CA LYS A 213 -7.53 -7.04 9.72
C LYS A 213 -7.34 -5.63 9.16
N TYR A 214 -7.81 -4.61 9.86
CA TYR A 214 -7.64 -3.20 9.46
C TYR A 214 -7.72 -2.27 10.67
N TRP A 215 -7.35 -1.01 10.49
CA TRP A 215 -7.52 0.05 11.48
C TRP A 215 -8.32 1.20 10.88
N GLY A 216 -8.99 1.95 11.75
CA GLY A 216 -9.74 3.12 11.32
C GLY A 216 -10.91 2.76 10.41
N SER A 217 -10.80 3.08 9.12
CA SER A 217 -11.89 2.91 8.16
C SER A 217 -11.66 1.76 7.17
N ASN A 218 -12.77 1.11 6.82
CA ASN A 218 -12.89 0.17 5.71
C ASN A 218 -13.49 0.82 4.44
N ARG A 219 -13.49 2.15 4.34
CA ARG A 219 -14.04 2.91 3.22
C ARG A 219 -13.02 3.92 2.68
N VAL A 220 -12.79 3.87 1.37
CA VAL A 220 -11.98 4.88 0.66
C VAL A 220 -12.67 6.24 0.72
N GLY A 221 -11.90 7.28 1.02
CA GLY A 221 -12.32 8.67 1.13
C GLY A 221 -12.59 9.14 2.56
N ASP A 222 -12.74 8.24 3.53
CA ASP A 222 -12.93 8.62 4.93
C ASP A 222 -11.69 9.33 5.51
N CYS A 223 -10.51 8.99 4.96
CA CYS A 223 -9.22 9.57 5.32
C CYS A 223 -8.74 10.62 4.30
N ASN A 224 -9.66 11.43 3.75
CA ASN A 224 -9.29 12.54 2.88
C ASN A 224 -9.02 13.82 3.69
N PHE A 225 -7.79 14.32 3.60
CA PHE A 225 -7.36 15.51 4.33
C PHE A 225 -7.52 16.81 3.52
N GLY A 226 -7.80 16.76 2.22
CA GLY A 226 -8.00 17.95 1.39
C GLY A 226 -6.95 19.04 1.62
N GLY A 227 -7.40 20.28 1.86
CA GLY A 227 -6.53 21.43 2.17
C GLY A 227 -6.12 21.56 3.64
N ARG A 228 -6.31 20.52 4.47
CA ARG A 228 -5.99 20.57 5.91
C ARG A 228 -4.49 20.65 6.13
N LYS A 229 -4.14 21.16 7.31
CA LYS A 229 -2.78 21.14 7.85
C LYS A 229 -2.81 20.43 9.21
N PRO A 230 -1.69 19.81 9.64
CA PRO A 230 -1.58 19.33 11.00
C PRO A 230 -1.93 20.43 12.00
N ASN A 231 -2.47 20.04 13.16
CA ASN A 231 -2.72 20.95 14.27
C ASN A 231 -1.90 20.45 15.48
N PRO A 232 -0.60 20.80 15.53
CA PRO A 232 0.30 20.27 16.55
C PRO A 232 -0.17 20.59 17.95
N ILE A 233 -0.24 19.57 18.78
CA ILE A 233 -0.49 19.61 20.21
C ILE A 233 0.82 19.24 20.89
N GLU A 234 1.26 20.06 21.83
CA GLU A 234 2.48 19.82 22.59
C GLU A 234 2.42 18.46 23.30
N GLY A 235 3.45 17.63 23.10
CA GLY A 235 3.54 16.29 23.68
C GLY A 235 2.82 15.19 22.89
N ASP A 236 2.05 15.52 21.86
CA ASP A 236 1.40 14.54 20.98
C ASP A 236 2.12 14.51 19.63
N LEU A 237 3.06 13.57 19.46
CA LEU A 237 3.83 13.42 18.21
C LEU A 237 2.94 13.26 16.99
N LEU A 238 1.85 12.52 17.14
CA LEU A 238 0.94 12.18 16.05
C LEU A 238 0.19 13.43 15.54
N SER A 239 -0.10 14.40 16.41
CA SER A 239 -0.76 15.66 16.01
C SER A 239 0.07 16.54 15.03
N GLN A 240 1.36 16.21 14.84
CA GLN A 240 2.27 16.93 13.97
C GLN A 240 2.14 16.55 12.49
N SER A 241 1.42 15.47 12.17
CA SER A 241 1.08 15.14 10.79
C SER A 241 -0.45 15.11 10.59
N LEU A 242 -0.89 14.91 9.35
CA LEU A 242 -2.31 14.64 9.08
C LEU A 242 -2.66 13.18 9.44
N GLU A 243 -1.68 12.36 9.77
CA GLU A 243 -1.83 11.00 10.26
C GLU A 243 -1.65 10.96 11.79
N PRO A 244 -2.25 10.00 12.50
CA PRO A 244 -3.07 8.92 11.98
C PRO A 244 -4.43 9.43 11.53
N CYS A 245 -5.01 8.78 10.52
CA CYS A 245 -6.36 9.09 10.10
C CYS A 245 -7.37 8.84 11.23
N MET A 246 -7.18 7.73 11.95
CA MET A 246 -8.01 7.35 13.08
C MET A 246 -7.15 6.78 14.21
N ARG A 247 -7.59 6.99 15.45
CA ARG A 247 -7.08 6.30 16.64
C ARG A 247 -8.13 5.30 17.12
N GLY A 248 -7.72 4.08 17.39
CA GLY A 248 -8.58 2.99 17.82
C GLY A 248 -7.92 1.63 17.59
N PRO A 249 -8.47 0.58 18.22
CA PRO A 249 -7.91 -0.76 18.14
C PRO A 249 -8.00 -1.32 16.71
N GLU A 250 -7.24 -2.39 16.48
CA GLU A 250 -7.43 -3.19 15.28
C GLU A 250 -8.86 -3.74 15.16
N LEU A 251 -9.36 -3.78 13.93
CA LEU A 251 -10.70 -4.18 13.54
C LEU A 251 -10.63 -5.35 12.56
N LYS A 252 -11.76 -6.02 12.38
CA LYS A 252 -11.93 -7.16 11.48
C LYS A 252 -13.19 -6.98 10.65
N GLY A 253 -13.07 -7.03 9.32
CA GLY A 253 -14.23 -6.80 8.46
C GLY A 253 -13.94 -6.83 6.96
N LYS A 254 -14.95 -6.46 6.19
CA LYS A 254 -14.89 -6.33 4.73
C LYS A 254 -14.73 -4.86 4.34
N PRO A 255 -14.31 -4.58 3.09
CA PRO A 255 -14.48 -3.26 2.49
C PRO A 255 -15.95 -2.81 2.56
N TYR A 256 -16.16 -1.52 2.83
CA TYR A 256 -17.48 -0.91 2.83
C TYR A 256 -18.23 -1.21 1.52
N GLY A 257 -19.49 -1.64 1.63
CA GLY A 257 -20.33 -2.00 0.49
C GLY A 257 -20.16 -3.43 -0.03
N MET A 258 -19.24 -4.23 0.53
CA MET A 258 -19.03 -5.64 0.15
C MET A 258 -19.71 -6.65 1.11
N ASP A 259 -20.45 -6.16 2.10
CA ASP A 259 -21.31 -6.99 2.95
C ASP A 259 -22.54 -7.42 2.15
N SER A 260 -22.61 -8.71 1.81
CA SER A 260 -23.73 -9.32 1.10
C SER A 260 -25.03 -9.15 1.91
N GLY A 261 -25.84 -8.13 1.58
CA GLY A 261 -27.18 -7.97 2.16
C GLY A 261 -27.74 -6.54 2.23
N SER A 262 -26.94 -5.50 2.02
CA SER A 262 -27.44 -4.13 1.91
C SER A 262 -27.22 -3.66 0.48
N GLU A 263 -28.32 -3.44 -0.26
CA GLU A 263 -28.29 -2.70 -1.51
C GLU A 263 -27.45 -1.43 -1.35
N PRO A 264 -26.61 -1.06 -2.33
CA PRO A 264 -25.92 0.20 -2.30
C PRO A 264 -26.96 1.32 -2.28
N SER A 265 -27.08 2.02 -1.15
CA SER A 265 -27.72 3.33 -1.12
C SER A 265 -26.98 4.21 -2.14
N PRO A 266 -27.68 4.91 -3.04
CA PRO A 266 -27.04 5.78 -4.02
C PRO A 266 -26.11 6.76 -3.29
N ALA A 267 -24.89 6.89 -3.79
CA ALA A 267 -23.90 7.83 -3.28
C ALA A 267 -24.50 9.25 -3.28
N GLU A 268 -24.81 9.78 -2.09
CA GLU A 268 -24.96 11.22 -1.95
C GLU A 268 -23.57 11.84 -1.94
N SER A 269 -23.24 12.47 -3.06
CA SER A 269 -22.16 13.44 -3.15
C SER A 269 -22.52 14.67 -2.32
N SER A 270 -21.86 14.86 -1.18
CA SER A 270 -21.81 16.18 -0.54
C SER A 270 -20.44 16.42 0.06
N TYR A 271 -19.44 16.61 -0.81
CA TYR A 271 -18.29 17.43 -0.45
C TYR A 271 -18.73 18.89 -0.46
N SER A 272 -19.13 19.40 0.70
CA SER A 272 -19.29 20.84 0.93
C SER A 272 -18.12 21.32 1.77
N ALA A 273 -17.30 22.22 1.21
CA ALA A 273 -16.25 22.92 1.93
C ALA A 273 -16.83 23.72 3.11
N PRO A 274 -16.13 23.87 4.24
CA PRO A 274 -16.65 24.61 5.38
C PRO A 274 -16.58 26.12 5.13
N SER A 275 -17.74 26.77 5.08
CA SER A 275 -17.90 28.21 5.23
C SER A 275 -17.99 28.55 6.72
N ASN A 276 -17.06 29.37 7.20
CA ASN A 276 -17.16 30.03 8.50
C ASN A 276 -18.39 30.95 8.53
N ASN A 277 -19.31 30.73 9.46
CA ASN A 277 -19.79 31.73 10.41
C ASN A 277 -20.97 31.22 11.25
N ASP A 278 -21.02 31.79 12.45
CA ASP A 278 -22.16 31.96 13.36
C ASP A 278 -22.34 30.96 14.50
N VAL A 279 -21.76 31.42 15.60
CA VAL A 279 -22.13 31.26 17.01
C VAL A 279 -23.65 31.39 17.22
N ALA A 280 -24.26 30.37 17.82
CA ALA A 280 -25.40 30.55 18.71
C ALA A 280 -25.51 29.38 19.70
N GLU A 281 -25.31 29.76 20.95
CA GLU A 281 -25.53 29.08 22.22
C GLU A 281 -26.98 28.59 22.39
N SER A 282 -27.19 27.36 22.89
CA SER A 282 -28.13 27.08 23.99
C SER A 282 -28.30 25.57 24.26
N SER A 283 -28.16 25.28 25.55
CA SER A 283 -28.43 24.08 26.34
C SER A 283 -29.69 23.27 26.03
N ALA A 284 -29.57 21.94 26.06
CA ALA A 284 -30.35 21.07 26.97
C ALA A 284 -29.84 19.62 26.88
N ALA A 285 -29.37 19.08 28.00
CA ALA A 285 -29.01 17.68 28.16
C ALA A 285 -30.25 16.84 28.53
N PRO A 286 -30.50 15.69 27.87
CA PRO A 286 -31.41 14.69 28.40
C PRO A 286 -30.64 13.62 29.21
N GLU A 287 -31.26 13.24 30.32
CA GLU A 287 -30.77 12.30 31.34
C GLU A 287 -30.48 10.89 30.78
N ALA A 288 -29.44 10.26 31.32
CA ALA A 288 -29.00 8.92 30.98
C ALA A 288 -29.92 7.84 31.59
N PRO A 289 -30.26 6.77 30.86
CA PRO A 289 -30.98 5.63 31.41
C PRO A 289 -30.05 4.69 32.20
N VAL A 290 -30.57 4.20 33.32
CA VAL A 290 -29.94 3.26 34.27
C VAL A 290 -29.78 1.88 33.63
N VAL A 291 -28.56 1.34 33.59
CA VAL A 291 -28.28 -0.03 33.16
C VAL A 291 -28.24 -0.96 34.39
N PRO A 292 -28.97 -2.09 34.41
CA PRO A 292 -28.89 -3.06 35.49
C PRO A 292 -27.65 -3.97 35.36
N GLU A 293 -27.05 -4.28 36.51
CA GLU A 293 -25.90 -5.19 36.67
C GLU A 293 -26.15 -6.58 36.07
N ALA A 294 -25.19 -7.09 35.29
CA ALA A 294 -25.16 -8.47 34.85
C ALA A 294 -24.51 -9.37 35.91
N PRO A 295 -25.03 -10.59 36.13
CA PRO A 295 -24.56 -11.50 37.18
C PRO A 295 -23.24 -12.18 36.81
N ALA A 296 -22.45 -12.47 37.85
CA ALA A 296 -21.18 -13.18 37.80
C ALA A 296 -21.32 -14.69 37.52
N VAL A 297 -20.14 -15.33 37.41
CA VAL A 297 -19.81 -16.77 37.63
C VAL A 297 -19.68 -17.60 36.32
N PRO A 298 -18.81 -18.64 36.21
CA PRO A 298 -17.73 -19.17 37.08
C PRO A 298 -16.34 -19.33 36.40
N GLU A 299 -15.34 -19.66 37.23
CA GLU A 299 -13.98 -20.12 36.86
C GLU A 299 -13.93 -21.55 36.27
N SER A 300 -12.97 -21.73 35.34
CA SER A 300 -12.07 -22.86 34.99
C SER A 300 -12.56 -24.33 35.00
N PRO A 301 -12.06 -25.14 34.06
CA PRO A 301 -11.03 -26.09 34.47
C PRO A 301 -9.84 -26.25 33.51
N ALA A 302 -8.78 -26.81 34.09
CA ALA A 302 -7.43 -26.92 33.57
C ALA A 302 -7.17 -28.09 32.59
N THR A 303 -6.12 -27.89 31.79
CA THR A 303 -5.12 -28.84 31.23
C THR A 303 -5.51 -30.27 30.83
N SER A 304 -5.29 -30.56 29.56
CA SER A 304 -4.91 -31.87 28.99
C SER A 304 -4.05 -31.55 27.76
N GLY A 305 -2.72 -31.73 27.77
CA GLY A 305 -2.06 -33.03 27.70
C GLY A 305 -1.39 -33.16 26.32
N SER A 306 -0.08 -32.89 26.25
CA SER A 306 0.73 -33.02 25.03
C SER A 306 0.96 -34.48 24.65
N PRO A 307 0.93 -34.84 23.35
CA PRO A 307 1.58 -36.05 22.88
C PRO A 307 2.83 -35.76 22.02
N ALA A 308 3.90 -36.41 22.46
CA ALA A 308 5.04 -37.00 21.74
C ALA A 308 5.51 -36.39 20.39
N THR A 309 6.76 -35.94 20.43
CA THR A 309 7.66 -35.72 19.30
C THR A 309 7.85 -36.99 18.47
N SER A 310 7.49 -36.93 17.19
CA SER A 310 7.86 -37.92 16.18
C SER A 310 9.21 -37.54 15.57
N GLU A 311 10.16 -38.48 15.61
CA GLU A 311 11.48 -38.35 15.01
C GLU A 311 11.37 -38.29 13.48
N SER A 312 12.17 -37.41 12.87
CA SER A 312 12.23 -37.21 11.41
C SER A 312 13.42 -37.98 10.82
N PRO A 313 13.29 -38.66 9.67
CA PRO A 313 14.38 -39.43 9.07
C PRO A 313 15.43 -38.54 8.38
N ALA A 314 16.66 -39.04 8.35
CA ALA A 314 17.84 -38.41 7.76
C ALA A 314 17.69 -38.09 6.27
N ALA A 315 18.22 -36.92 5.88
CA ALA A 315 18.30 -36.46 4.49
C ALA A 315 19.39 -37.22 3.70
N PRO A 316 19.16 -37.53 2.41
CA PRO A 316 20.19 -38.06 1.53
C PRO A 316 21.14 -36.96 1.02
N GLU A 317 22.41 -37.32 0.88
CA GLU A 317 23.49 -36.46 0.38
C GLU A 317 23.26 -36.02 -1.08
N ALA A 318 23.63 -34.77 -1.37
CA ALA A 318 23.52 -34.17 -2.70
C ALA A 318 24.64 -34.63 -3.65
N PRO A 319 24.37 -34.77 -4.96
CA PRO A 319 25.37 -35.12 -5.95
C PRO A 319 26.29 -33.94 -6.30
N VAL A 320 27.56 -34.26 -6.51
CA VAL A 320 28.65 -33.35 -6.89
C VAL A 320 28.51 -32.95 -8.36
N SER A 321 28.46 -31.65 -8.66
CA SER A 321 28.46 -31.14 -10.04
C SER A 321 29.90 -31.06 -10.61
N PRO A 322 30.09 -31.36 -11.90
CA PRO A 322 31.39 -31.30 -12.56
C PRO A 322 31.83 -29.87 -12.89
N VAL A 323 33.13 -29.66 -12.80
CA VAL A 323 33.86 -28.43 -13.14
C VAL A 323 33.93 -28.32 -14.67
N SER A 324 33.46 -27.22 -15.24
CA SER A 324 33.59 -26.92 -16.67
C SER A 324 34.70 -25.89 -16.93
N ASP A 325 35.53 -26.23 -17.90
CA ASP A 325 36.72 -25.52 -18.40
C ASP A 325 36.50 -24.04 -18.76
N TYR A 326 37.52 -23.24 -18.40
CA TYR A 326 37.65 -21.84 -18.78
C TYR A 326 37.98 -21.72 -20.27
N THR A 327 37.15 -20.96 -21.00
CA THR A 327 37.46 -20.50 -22.36
C THR A 327 38.06 -19.08 -22.31
N GLU A 328 39.11 -18.91 -23.09
CA GLU A 328 39.94 -17.73 -23.31
C GLU A 328 39.14 -16.47 -23.73
N VAL A 329 39.44 -15.33 -23.11
CA VAL A 329 38.88 -14.01 -23.47
C VAL A 329 39.90 -13.28 -24.35
N PRO A 330 39.54 -12.79 -25.56
CA PRO A 330 40.45 -12.00 -26.38
C PRO A 330 40.49 -10.52 -25.96
N GLU A 331 41.68 -9.97 -26.20
CA GLU A 331 42.22 -8.62 -26.04
C GLU A 331 41.26 -7.45 -26.28
N GLN A 332 41.28 -6.47 -25.35
CA GLN A 332 40.53 -5.23 -25.41
C GLN A 332 41.17 -4.22 -26.39
N SER A 333 40.32 -3.63 -27.22
CA SER A 333 40.62 -2.48 -28.08
C SER A 333 40.49 -1.18 -27.28
N GLU A 334 41.45 -0.27 -27.47
CA GLU A 334 41.59 1.01 -26.78
C GLU A 334 40.43 1.98 -27.05
N ILE A 335 39.89 2.60 -25.99
CA ILE A 335 38.85 3.64 -26.04
C ILE A 335 39.53 5.02 -25.98
N PRO A 336 39.22 5.97 -26.89
CA PRO A 336 39.76 7.33 -26.84
C PRO A 336 39.14 8.18 -25.70
N PRO A 337 39.85 9.21 -25.22
CA PRO A 337 39.43 10.01 -24.06
C PRO A 337 38.18 10.86 -24.35
N ALA A 338 37.29 10.92 -23.35
CA ALA A 338 36.05 11.68 -23.37
C ALA A 338 36.30 13.19 -23.24
N GLU A 339 35.60 13.97 -24.06
CA GLU A 339 35.56 15.43 -23.99
C GLU A 339 34.78 15.92 -22.75
N GLU A 340 35.34 16.96 -22.13
CA GLU A 340 34.86 17.60 -20.90
C GLU A 340 33.64 18.48 -21.22
N SER A 341 32.49 18.16 -20.63
CA SER A 341 31.26 18.95 -20.76
C SER A 341 31.11 19.93 -19.58
N PRO A 342 30.58 21.15 -19.79
CA PRO A 342 30.64 22.23 -18.81
C PRO A 342 29.65 22.07 -17.64
N ALA A 343 30.08 22.62 -16.51
CA ALA A 343 29.43 22.57 -15.20
C ALA A 343 27.99 23.09 -15.18
N ALA A 344 27.11 22.33 -14.51
CA ALA A 344 25.76 22.76 -14.15
C ALA A 344 25.77 23.71 -12.94
N PRO A 345 24.85 24.69 -12.87
CA PRO A 345 24.76 25.64 -11.77
C PRO A 345 24.22 25.00 -10.49
N SER A 346 24.88 25.31 -9.37
CA SER A 346 24.49 24.91 -8.02
C SER A 346 23.25 25.66 -7.55
N TYR A 347 22.15 24.95 -7.33
CA TYR A 347 21.04 25.44 -6.52
C TYR A 347 21.07 24.75 -5.15
N SER A 348 21.29 25.56 -4.12
CA SER A 348 21.38 25.17 -2.72
C SER A 348 20.05 25.45 -2.01
N GLU A 349 19.16 24.48 -1.93
CA GLU A 349 18.16 24.39 -0.85
C GLU A 349 17.96 22.91 -0.51
N ALA A 350 18.43 22.53 0.68
CA ALA A 350 18.33 21.18 1.22
C ALA A 350 17.09 21.08 2.11
N PRO A 351 16.20 20.08 1.95
CA PRO A 351 15.25 19.73 3.00
C PRO A 351 15.93 18.83 4.05
N GLU A 352 15.38 18.87 5.26
CA GLU A 352 15.87 18.26 6.49
C GLU A 352 16.33 16.80 6.36
N LYS A 353 17.47 16.54 7.01
CA LYS A 353 18.03 15.20 7.19
C LYS A 353 17.06 14.34 8.02
N CYS A 354 16.66 13.19 7.47
CA CYS A 354 16.19 12.07 8.26
C CYS A 354 17.33 11.62 9.18
N ILE A 355 17.22 11.87 10.48
CA ILE A 355 18.15 11.35 11.49
C ILE A 355 17.67 9.95 11.85
N PRO A 356 18.48 8.89 11.65
CA PRO A 356 18.18 7.58 12.20
C PRO A 356 18.30 7.65 13.73
N HIS A 357 17.19 7.56 14.45
CA HIS A 357 17.22 7.34 15.88
C HIS A 357 17.67 5.90 16.14
N SER A 358 18.91 5.76 16.62
CA SER A 358 19.38 4.52 17.19
C SER A 358 18.55 4.19 18.43
N SER A 359 17.89 3.04 18.41
CA SER A 359 17.29 2.40 19.57
C SER A 359 18.35 2.17 20.65
N GLN A 360 18.35 3.01 21.68
CA GLN A 360 18.61 2.58 23.04
C GLN A 360 17.30 2.82 23.79
N PHE A 361 16.49 1.79 23.96
CA PHE A 361 15.84 1.39 25.20
C PHE A 361 15.28 -0.01 25.03
#